data_AF-A0AAD9MD96-F1
#
_entry.id   AF-A0AAD9MD96-F1
#
_cell.length_a   1.000
_cell.length_b   1.000
_cell.length_c   1.000
_cell.angle_alpha   90.00
_cell.angle_beta   90.00
_cell.angle_gamma   90.00
#
_symmetry.space_group_name_H-M   'P 1'
#
loop_
_entity.id
_entity.type
_entity.pdbx_description
1 polymer ?
#
loop_
_entity_poly.entity_id
_entity_poly.type
_entity_poly.pdbx_seq_one_letter_code
_entity_poly.pdbx_strand_id
1 'polypeptide(L)'
;MNFSGTNGGGPGPGGIDLNDPNIRRMMGLMESCYAKSAMSGVLGFGMGGLFGMFMASMSYDTPYHTVVPGQTGPAAAAAAAASPGSASFNALPWRRQLALGFRDMGSRSWSTAKNFGMVGALFSGIECGIEGLRAKNDVANGVAAGCLTGAILARNGGPQAQAVGCAGFAGFSAAIEAWMRMPKEDE
;
A
#
# COMPACT_ATOMS: atom_id res chain seq x y z
N MET A 1 -8.17 -6.71 -4.78
CA MET A 1 -9.63 -6.85 -4.53
C MET A 1 -10.18 -7.58 -5.72
N ASN A 2 -10.56 -8.83 -5.50
CA ASN A 2 -11.05 -9.74 -6.51
C ASN A 2 -12.34 -9.16 -7.13
N PHE A 3 -12.23 -8.40 -8.22
CA PHE A 3 -13.35 -8.10 -9.10
C PHE A 3 -13.42 -9.18 -10.17
N SER A 4 -13.49 -10.44 -9.72
CA SER A 4 -14.04 -11.50 -10.56
C SER A 4 -15.49 -11.13 -10.79
N GLY A 5 -15.86 -10.94 -12.05
CA GLY A 5 -17.11 -10.34 -12.47
C GLY A 5 -18.32 -10.85 -11.69
N THR A 6 -19.10 -9.92 -11.15
CA THR A 6 -20.50 -10.13 -10.82
C THR A 6 -21.30 -10.27 -12.11
N ASN A 7 -21.20 -11.44 -12.74
CA ASN A 7 -22.32 -12.02 -13.48
C ASN A 7 -23.32 -12.52 -12.43
N GLY A 8 -24.18 -11.63 -11.96
CA GLY A 8 -25.21 -11.92 -10.99
C GLY A 8 -26.37 -10.97 -11.21
N GLY A 9 -27.25 -11.33 -12.15
CA GLY A 9 -28.52 -10.64 -12.35
C GLY A 9 -29.40 -10.79 -11.10
N GLY A 10 -29.74 -9.67 -10.48
CA GLY A 10 -30.68 -9.62 -9.37
C GLY A 10 -30.77 -8.20 -8.79
N PRO A 11 -31.96 -7.57 -8.74
CA PRO A 11 -32.11 -6.19 -8.26
C PRO A 11 -32.05 -6.14 -6.73
N GLY A 12 -30.99 -5.52 -6.18
CA GLY A 12 -30.88 -5.17 -4.77
C GLY A 12 -31.52 -3.81 -4.45
N PRO A 13 -31.95 -3.55 -3.20
CA PRO A 13 -32.74 -2.38 -2.84
C PRO A 13 -31.86 -1.14 -2.70
N GLY A 14 -31.89 -0.31 -3.73
CA GLY A 14 -31.18 0.96 -3.81
C GLY A 14 -31.08 1.34 -5.28
N GLY A 15 -32.16 1.93 -5.81
CA GLY A 15 -32.38 2.18 -7.23
C GLY A 15 -31.33 3.09 -7.88
N ILE A 16 -30.19 2.49 -8.22
CA ILE A 16 -29.26 2.97 -9.23
C ILE A 16 -29.61 2.15 -10.47
N ASP A 17 -30.28 2.75 -11.44
CA ASP A 17 -30.57 2.07 -12.70
C ASP A 17 -29.25 1.92 -13.48
N LEU A 18 -28.68 0.71 -13.46
CA LEU A 18 -27.45 0.38 -14.18
C LEU A 18 -27.59 0.52 -15.72
N ASN A 19 -28.82 0.63 -16.22
CA ASN A 19 -29.14 0.77 -17.65
C ASN A 19 -29.25 2.24 -18.08
N ASP A 20 -29.19 3.20 -17.16
CA ASP A 20 -29.15 4.61 -17.53
C ASP A 20 -27.86 4.90 -18.33
N PRO A 21 -27.97 5.55 -19.51
CA PRO A 21 -26.81 5.84 -20.37
C PRO A 21 -25.76 6.74 -19.69
N ASN A 22 -26.19 7.51 -18.68
CA ASN A 22 -25.30 8.35 -17.87
C ASN A 22 -24.54 7.54 -16.81
N ILE A 23 -25.19 6.56 -16.17
CA ILE A 23 -24.56 5.68 -15.17
C ILE A 23 -23.60 4.70 -15.86
N ARG A 24 -23.96 4.20 -17.04
CA ARG A 24 -23.09 3.32 -17.84
C ARG A 24 -21.79 4.01 -18.28
N ARG A 25 -21.84 5.33 -18.54
CA ARG A 25 -20.64 6.15 -18.79
C ARG A 25 -19.79 6.33 -17.53
N MET A 26 -20.42 6.51 -16.35
CA MET A 26 -19.68 6.54 -15.08
C MET A 26 -19.10 5.16 -14.71
N MET A 27 -19.81 4.07 -14.97
CA MET A 27 -19.32 2.70 -14.74
C MET A 27 -18.18 2.34 -15.68
N GLY A 28 -18.26 2.70 -16.96
CA GLY A 28 -17.14 2.52 -17.90
C GLY A 28 -15.89 3.31 -17.52
N LEU A 29 -16.06 4.48 -16.89
CA LEU A 29 -14.94 5.20 -16.28
C LEU A 29 -14.41 4.48 -15.05
N MET A 30 -15.27 3.91 -14.21
CA MET A 30 -14.90 3.18 -12.99
C MET A 30 -14.26 1.81 -13.26
N GLU A 31 -14.51 1.25 -14.44
CA GLU A 31 -13.90 0.00 -14.93
C GLU A 31 -12.57 0.24 -15.66
N SER A 32 -12.22 1.51 -15.90
CA SER A 32 -10.94 1.85 -16.53
C SER A 32 -9.77 1.50 -15.61
N CYS A 33 -8.67 1.03 -16.21
CA CYS A 33 -7.44 0.73 -15.46
C CYS A 33 -6.92 1.96 -14.71
N TYR A 34 -7.17 3.16 -15.23
CA TYR A 34 -6.82 4.40 -14.54
C TYR A 34 -7.66 4.62 -13.28
N ALA A 35 -8.99 4.47 -13.36
CA ALA A 35 -9.85 4.62 -12.19
C ALA A 35 -9.56 3.54 -11.14
N LYS A 36 -9.35 2.29 -11.54
CA LYS A 36 -9.00 1.19 -10.62
C LYS A 36 -7.67 1.45 -9.91
N SER A 37 -6.66 1.93 -10.65
CA SER A 37 -5.37 2.35 -10.09
C SER A 37 -5.51 3.54 -9.13
N ALA A 38 -6.34 4.53 -9.48
CA ALA A 38 -6.58 5.69 -8.62
C ALA A 38 -7.30 5.30 -7.33
N MET A 39 -8.36 4.49 -7.42
CA MET A 39 -9.12 4.03 -6.25
C MET A 39 -8.28 3.17 -5.31
N SER A 40 -7.53 2.21 -5.85
CA SER A 40 -6.59 1.39 -5.07
C SER A 40 -5.45 2.22 -4.47
N GLY A 41 -4.95 3.23 -5.20
CA GLY A 41 -3.97 4.17 -4.69
C GLY A 41 -4.49 5.01 -3.52
N VAL A 42 -5.72 5.51 -3.61
CA VAL A 42 -6.35 6.28 -2.51
C VAL A 42 -6.60 5.39 -1.30
N LEU A 43 -7.11 4.17 -1.50
CA LEU A 43 -7.29 3.19 -0.42
C LEU A 43 -5.96 2.84 0.25
N GLY A 44 -4.91 2.57 -0.54
CA GLY A 44 -3.56 2.30 -0.05
C GLY A 44 -2.96 3.50 0.70
N PHE A 45 -3.18 4.71 0.20
CA PHE A 45 -2.73 5.94 0.86
C PHE A 45 -3.42 6.15 2.21
N GLY A 46 -4.74 5.96 2.28
CA GLY A 46 -5.51 6.08 3.53
C GLY A 46 -5.07 5.05 4.58
N MET A 47 -4.97 3.78 4.17
CA MET A 47 -4.51 2.71 5.06
C MET A 47 -3.06 2.90 5.50
N GLY A 48 -2.18 3.34 4.60
CA GLY A 48 -0.78 3.65 4.89
C GLY A 48 -0.60 4.87 5.80
N GLY A 49 -1.46 5.88 5.68
CA GLY A 49 -1.46 7.06 6.56
C GLY A 49 -1.84 6.72 8.00
N LEU A 50 -2.91 5.94 8.17
CA LEU A 50 -3.32 5.38 9.47
C LEU A 50 -2.23 4.51 10.09
N PHE A 51 -1.69 3.57 9.31
CA PHE A 51 -0.61 2.71 9.75
C PHE A 51 0.66 3.51 10.13
N GLY A 52 1.04 4.50 9.31
CA GLY A 52 2.20 5.35 9.56
C GLY A 52 2.05 6.27 10.78
N MET A 53 0.83 6.78 11.02
CA MET A 53 0.53 7.59 12.21
C MET A 53 0.61 6.74 13.49
N PHE A 54 0.07 5.52 13.44
CA PHE A 54 0.15 4.57 14.55
C PHE A 54 1.58 4.11 14.83
N MET A 55 2.36 3.82 13.78
CA MET A 55 3.76 3.43 13.93
C MET A 55 4.59 4.59 14.51
N ALA A 56 4.30 5.82 14.08
CA ALA A 56 4.91 7.01 14.66
C ALA A 56 4.50 7.25 16.13
N SER A 57 3.26 6.93 16.53
CA SER A 57 2.83 7.07 17.93
C SER A 57 3.54 6.07 18.84
N MET A 58 3.71 4.83 18.40
CA MET A 58 4.49 3.83 19.15
C MET A 58 5.97 4.21 19.27
N SER A 59 6.55 4.84 18.25
CA SER A 59 7.93 5.33 18.32
C SER A 59 8.13 6.51 19.28
N TYR A 60 7.04 7.25 19.58
CA TYR A 60 7.04 8.38 20.51
C TYR A 60 6.86 7.97 21.98
N ASP A 61 6.36 6.75 22.25
CA ASP A 61 6.18 6.20 23.60
C ASP A 61 7.50 5.74 24.23
N THR A 62 8.54 5.50 23.42
CA THR A 62 9.89 5.21 23.92
C THR A 62 10.50 6.47 24.54
N PRO A 63 10.65 6.54 25.88
CA PRO A 63 11.05 7.76 26.55
C PRO A 63 12.55 7.97 26.32
N TYR A 64 12.93 9.17 25.89
CA TYR A 64 14.33 9.61 25.88
C TYR A 64 15.31 8.73 25.08
N HIS A 65 15.31 8.86 23.75
CA HIS A 65 16.57 8.76 23.03
C HIS A 65 17.36 10.06 23.25
N THR A 66 17.94 10.22 24.44
CA THR A 66 19.26 10.81 24.48
C THR A 66 20.14 9.89 23.65
N VAL A 67 20.66 10.42 22.54
CA VAL A 67 21.69 9.74 21.76
C VAL A 67 22.90 9.61 22.69
N VAL A 68 23.03 8.48 23.38
CA VAL A 68 24.31 8.08 23.97
C VAL A 68 25.17 7.62 22.78
N PRO A 69 26.31 8.25 22.51
CA PRO A 69 27.19 7.82 21.43
C PRO A 69 27.78 6.45 21.82
N GLY A 70 27.27 5.35 21.24
CA GLY A 70 27.90 4.03 21.44
C GLY A 70 27.06 2.76 21.34
N GLN A 71 25.74 2.79 21.09
CA GLN A 71 24.93 1.56 21.11
C GLN A 71 24.48 1.09 19.71
N THR A 72 25.43 0.50 18.98
CA THR A 72 25.22 -0.21 17.71
C THR A 72 24.75 -1.65 17.96
N GLY A 73 23.47 -1.83 18.30
CA GLY A 73 22.83 -3.15 18.35
C GLY A 73 22.12 -3.51 17.03
N PRO A 74 22.01 -4.80 16.65
CA PRO A 74 21.34 -5.21 15.40
C PRO A 74 19.85 -4.84 15.33
N ALA A 75 19.18 -4.60 16.48
CA ALA A 75 17.83 -4.05 16.55
C ALA A 75 17.77 -2.54 16.20
N ALA A 76 18.87 -1.80 16.37
CA ALA A 76 18.97 -0.38 16.04
C ALA A 76 19.14 -0.13 14.53
N ALA A 77 19.61 -1.11 13.76
CA ALA A 77 19.79 -1.00 12.31
C ALA A 77 18.45 -0.95 11.55
N ALA A 78 17.44 -1.68 12.01
CA ALA A 78 16.08 -1.65 11.44
C ALA A 78 15.32 -0.35 11.78
N ALA A 79 15.55 0.20 12.98
CA ALA A 79 14.97 1.48 13.40
C ALA A 79 15.70 2.71 12.82
N ALA A 80 17.01 2.62 12.57
CA ALA A 80 17.81 3.67 11.96
C ALA A 80 17.49 3.89 10.47
N ALA A 81 17.05 2.84 9.75
CA ALA A 81 16.57 2.97 8.37
C ALA A 81 15.27 3.80 8.25
N ALA A 82 14.55 4.00 9.35
CA ALA A 82 13.25 4.68 9.40
C ALA A 82 13.27 6.08 10.05
N SER A 83 14.41 6.55 10.58
CA SER A 83 14.48 7.82 11.31
C SER A 83 15.68 8.70 10.90
N PRO A 84 15.55 9.55 9.87
CA PRO A 84 16.51 10.62 9.62
C PRO A 84 16.04 11.89 10.36
N GLY A 85 16.29 11.99 11.67
CA GLY A 85 15.93 13.24 12.37
C GLY A 85 15.71 13.16 13.88
N SER A 86 16.60 12.52 14.63
CA SER A 86 16.64 12.65 16.08
C SER A 86 17.18 14.03 16.49
N ALA A 87 16.36 15.07 16.41
CA ALA A 87 16.69 16.41 16.89
C ALA A 87 16.26 16.58 18.36
N SER A 88 17.15 17.12 19.19
CA SER A 88 16.96 17.32 20.63
C SER A 88 15.76 18.22 20.96
N PHE A 89 14.63 17.61 21.34
CA PHE A 89 13.39 18.33 21.69
C PHE A 89 13.48 19.13 23.00
N ASN A 90 14.39 18.79 23.92
CA ASN A 90 14.45 19.38 25.27
C ASN A 90 14.87 20.86 25.34
N ALA A 91 15.36 21.46 24.25
CA ALA A 91 15.89 22.84 24.27
C ALA A 91 14.89 23.92 23.80
N LEU A 92 13.67 23.55 23.41
CA LEU A 92 12.66 24.50 22.89
C LEU A 92 11.46 24.64 23.85
N PRO A 93 10.73 25.77 23.86
CA PRO A 93 9.49 25.89 24.63
C PRO A 93 8.51 24.77 24.24
N TRP A 94 7.78 24.21 25.21
CA TRP A 94 6.89 23.05 25.04
C TRP A 94 5.93 23.14 23.83
N ARG A 95 5.49 24.35 23.47
CA ARG A 95 4.67 24.61 22.27
C ARG A 95 5.39 24.27 20.96
N ARG A 96 6.70 24.55 20.88
CA ARG A 96 7.52 24.29 19.72
C ARG A 96 8.01 22.84 19.68
N GLN A 97 8.15 22.19 20.84
CA GLN A 97 8.37 20.74 20.92
C GLN A 97 7.17 19.97 20.36
N LEU A 98 5.95 20.31 20.80
CA LEU A 98 4.73 19.73 20.25
C LEU A 98 4.59 20.01 18.75
N ALA A 99 4.80 21.25 18.31
CA ALA A 99 4.72 21.60 16.89
C ALA A 99 5.76 20.86 16.03
N LEU A 100 6.97 20.63 16.55
CA LEU A 100 8.00 19.83 15.87
C LEU A 100 7.63 18.35 15.85
N GLY A 101 7.09 17.82 16.96
CA GLY A 101 6.65 16.44 17.05
C GLY A 101 5.48 16.13 16.10
N PHE A 102 4.48 17.01 16.04
CA PHE A 102 3.41 16.88 15.05
C PHE A 102 3.92 16.98 13.61
N ARG A 103 4.91 17.83 13.34
CA ARG A 103 5.51 17.94 11.99
C ARG A 103 6.28 16.68 11.61
N ASP A 104 7.04 16.10 12.54
CA ASP A 104 7.80 14.87 12.32
C ASP A 104 6.87 13.65 12.19
N MET A 105 5.88 13.53 13.07
CA MET A 105 4.85 12.49 13.00
C MET A 105 4.07 12.56 11.67
N GLY A 106 3.72 13.77 11.23
CA GLY A 106 3.06 14.00 9.95
C GLY A 106 3.95 13.69 8.74
N SER A 107 5.24 14.03 8.78
CA SER A 107 6.16 13.74 7.66
C SER A 107 6.36 12.23 7.47
N ARG A 108 6.46 11.49 8.58
CA ARG A 108 6.59 10.02 8.60
C ARG A 108 5.30 9.32 8.15
N SER A 109 4.16 9.78 8.62
CA SER A 109 2.86 9.26 8.15
C SER A 109 2.67 9.53 6.65
N TRP A 110 3.03 10.72 6.17
CA TRP A 110 2.92 11.10 4.76
C TRP A 110 3.80 10.25 3.84
N SER A 111 5.06 10.00 4.22
CA SER A 111 5.96 9.16 3.42
C SER A 111 5.46 7.72 3.37
N THR A 112 4.95 7.20 4.49
CA THR A 112 4.33 5.87 4.58
C THR A 112 3.10 5.78 3.69
N ALA A 113 2.17 6.73 3.80
CA ALA A 113 0.98 6.81 2.97
C ALA A 113 1.32 6.84 1.48
N LYS A 114 2.32 7.64 1.08
CA LYS A 114 2.77 7.72 -0.32
C LYS A 114 3.30 6.37 -0.83
N ASN A 115 4.06 5.64 -0.01
CA ASN A 115 4.59 4.33 -0.40
C ASN A 115 3.47 3.29 -0.56
N PHE A 116 2.54 3.19 0.39
CA PHE A 116 1.42 2.25 0.29
C PHE A 116 0.44 2.62 -0.84
N GLY A 117 0.20 3.91 -1.06
CA GLY A 117 -0.58 4.38 -2.21
C GLY A 117 0.08 4.05 -3.55
N MET A 118 1.40 4.22 -3.66
CA MET A 118 2.14 3.88 -4.88
C MET A 118 2.13 2.37 -5.15
N VAL A 119 2.34 1.55 -4.12
CA VAL A 119 2.26 0.08 -4.24
C VAL A 119 0.86 -0.35 -4.69
N GLY A 120 -0.20 0.16 -4.05
CA GLY A 120 -1.58 -0.17 -4.39
C GLY A 120 -1.97 0.24 -5.81
N ALA A 121 -1.60 1.46 -6.21
CA ALA A 121 -1.87 1.98 -7.55
C ALA A 121 -1.12 1.18 -8.64
N LEU A 122 0.15 0.86 -8.42
CA LEU A 122 0.95 0.08 -9.38
C LEU A 122 0.43 -1.34 -9.50
N PHE A 123 0.15 -2.02 -8.39
CA PHE A 123 -0.35 -3.39 -8.41
C PHE A 123 -1.67 -3.49 -9.21
N SER A 124 -2.66 -2.65 -8.88
CA SER A 124 -3.95 -2.66 -9.56
C SER A 124 -3.87 -2.19 -11.01
N GLY A 125 -2.95 -1.28 -11.34
CA GLY A 125 -2.78 -0.77 -12.70
C GLY A 125 -2.09 -1.77 -13.62
N ILE A 126 -1.07 -2.47 -13.10
CA ILE A 126 -0.35 -3.50 -13.84
C ILE A 126 -1.23 -4.73 -14.05
N GLU A 127 -1.98 -5.15 -13.04
CA GLU A 127 -2.96 -6.23 -13.15
C GLU A 127 -3.99 -5.92 -14.25
N CYS A 128 -4.67 -4.76 -14.15
CA CYS A 128 -5.64 -4.34 -15.16
C CYS A 128 -5.03 -4.16 -16.56
N GLY A 129 -3.80 -3.65 -16.64
CA GLY A 129 -3.09 -3.50 -17.92
C GLY A 129 -2.77 -4.85 -18.58
N ILE A 130 -2.37 -5.85 -17.79
CA ILE A 130 -2.10 -7.21 -18.27
C ILE A 130 -3.41 -7.90 -18.68
N GLU A 131 -4.46 -7.77 -17.88
CA GLU A 131 -5.79 -8.30 -18.18
C GLU A 131 -6.36 -7.69 -19.46
N GLY A 132 -6.22 -6.38 -19.65
CA GLY A 132 -6.66 -5.68 -20.86
C GLY A 132 -5.94 -6.11 -22.14
N LEU A 133 -4.68 -6.55 -22.04
CA LEU A 133 -3.88 -7.02 -23.17
C LEU A 133 -4.01 -8.52 -23.45
N ARG A 134 -4.38 -9.34 -22.45
CA ARG A 134 -4.42 -10.82 -22.56
C ARG A 134 -5.81 -11.43 -22.41
N ALA A 135 -6.82 -10.64 -22.03
CA ALA A 135 -8.23 -11.01 -21.84
C ALA A 135 -8.48 -12.23 -20.94
N LYS A 136 -7.54 -12.54 -20.04
CA LYS A 136 -7.66 -13.61 -19.04
C LYS A 136 -7.25 -13.08 -17.68
N ASN A 137 -8.02 -13.41 -16.65
CA ASN A 137 -7.66 -13.17 -15.25
C ASN A 137 -7.32 -14.52 -14.62
N ASP A 138 -6.03 -14.80 -14.50
CA ASP A 138 -5.50 -16.04 -13.92
C ASP A 138 -4.43 -15.70 -12.87
N VAL A 139 -4.18 -16.63 -11.95
CA VAL A 139 -3.20 -16.50 -10.86
C VAL A 139 -1.81 -16.09 -11.38
N ALA A 140 -1.43 -16.57 -12.56
CA ALA A 140 -0.17 -16.20 -13.21
C ALA A 140 -0.08 -14.70 -13.54
N ASN A 141 -1.19 -14.04 -13.86
CA ASN A 141 -1.23 -12.60 -14.15
C ASN A 141 -1.13 -11.79 -12.85
N GLY A 142 -1.79 -12.22 -11.77
CA GLY A 142 -1.63 -11.62 -10.45
C GLY A 142 -0.21 -11.75 -9.89
N VAL A 143 0.42 -12.91 -10.08
CA VAL A 143 1.82 -13.16 -9.69
C VAL A 143 2.80 -12.38 -10.55
N ALA A 144 2.57 -12.31 -11.86
CA ALA A 144 3.38 -11.49 -12.77
C ALA A 144 3.25 -9.99 -12.46
N ALA A 145 2.03 -9.51 -12.17
CA ALA A 145 1.78 -8.13 -11.74
C ALA A 145 2.47 -7.82 -10.41
N GLY A 146 2.43 -8.76 -9.46
CA GLY A 146 3.18 -8.68 -8.21
C GLY A 146 4.68 -8.57 -8.45
N CYS A 147 5.25 -9.51 -9.21
CA CYS A 147 6.69 -9.48 -9.56
C CYS A 147 7.09 -8.16 -10.24
N LEU A 148 6.32 -7.70 -11.23
CA LEU A 148 6.62 -6.48 -11.97
C LEU A 148 6.52 -5.25 -11.06
N THR A 149 5.50 -5.17 -10.21
CA THR A 149 5.36 -4.10 -9.22
C THR A 149 6.55 -4.09 -8.27
N GLY A 150 6.94 -5.24 -7.72
CA GLY A 150 8.08 -5.38 -6.83
C GLY A 150 9.41 -5.00 -7.48
N ALA A 151 9.62 -5.39 -8.74
CA ALA A 151 10.80 -5.01 -9.51
C ALA A 151 10.84 -3.50 -9.81
N ILE A 152 9.70 -2.91 -10.22
CA ILE A 152 9.60 -1.48 -10.52
C ILE A 152 9.89 -0.64 -9.27
N LEU A 153 9.35 -1.03 -8.12
CA LEU A 153 9.58 -0.32 -6.86
C LEU A 153 11.05 -0.39 -6.42
N ALA A 154 11.71 -1.52 -6.64
CA ALA A 154 13.11 -1.73 -6.29
C ALA A 154 14.11 -1.27 -7.35
N ARG A 155 13.66 -0.56 -8.40
CA ARG A 155 14.51 -0.16 -9.55
C ARG A 155 15.79 0.58 -9.15
N ASN A 156 15.72 1.41 -8.10
CA ASN A 156 16.86 2.20 -7.62
C ASN A 156 17.85 1.39 -6.76
N GLY A 157 17.48 0.17 -6.32
CA GLY A 157 18.32 -0.69 -5.49
C GLY A 157 19.23 -1.63 -6.29
N GLY A 158 19.27 -1.51 -7.62
CA GLY A 158 20.03 -2.38 -8.51
C GLY A 158 19.33 -3.72 -8.82
N PRO A 159 19.93 -4.57 -9.66
CA PRO A 159 19.27 -5.78 -10.18
C PRO A 159 18.98 -6.83 -9.09
N GLN A 160 19.83 -6.91 -8.06
CA GLN A 160 19.62 -7.83 -6.93
C GLN A 160 18.39 -7.42 -6.10
N ALA A 161 18.22 -6.12 -5.84
CA ALA A 161 17.03 -5.61 -5.14
C ALA A 161 15.76 -5.80 -5.99
N GLN A 162 15.84 -5.65 -7.31
CA GLN A 162 14.73 -5.94 -8.22
C GLN A 162 14.34 -7.42 -8.21
N ALA A 163 15.32 -8.33 -8.21
CA ALA A 163 15.07 -9.76 -8.14
C ALA A 163 14.41 -10.16 -6.80
N VAL A 164 14.93 -9.66 -5.69
CA VAL A 164 14.36 -9.88 -4.36
C VAL A 164 12.95 -9.26 -4.26
N GLY A 165 12.77 -8.04 -4.76
CA GLY A 165 11.48 -7.36 -4.82
C GLY A 165 10.45 -8.12 -5.65
N CYS A 166 10.83 -8.59 -6.84
CA CYS A 166 9.98 -9.43 -7.68
C CYS A 166 9.60 -10.73 -6.95
N ALA A 167 10.57 -11.46 -6.41
CA ALA A 167 10.32 -12.73 -5.73
C ALA A 167 9.40 -12.55 -4.50
N GLY A 168 9.63 -11.50 -3.70
CA GLY A 168 8.82 -11.19 -2.52
C GLY A 168 7.37 -10.86 -2.88
N PHE A 169 7.16 -9.92 -3.81
CA PHE A 169 5.80 -9.55 -4.23
C PHE A 169 5.09 -10.68 -4.99
N ALA A 170 5.80 -11.44 -5.82
CA ALA A 170 5.26 -12.63 -6.50
C ALA A 170 4.79 -13.69 -5.49
N GLY A 171 5.63 -13.98 -4.48
CA GLY A 171 5.31 -14.94 -3.44
C GLY A 171 4.11 -14.51 -2.60
N PHE A 172 4.05 -13.23 -2.22
CA PHE A 172 2.91 -12.68 -1.48
C PHE A 172 1.62 -12.73 -2.31
N SER A 173 1.67 -12.33 -3.59
CA SER A 173 0.51 -12.43 -4.49
C SER A 173 0.02 -13.87 -4.66
N ALA A 174 0.94 -14.83 -4.84
CA ALA A 174 0.59 -16.25 -4.92
C ALA A 174 -0.08 -16.76 -3.63
N ALA A 175 0.44 -16.35 -2.47
CA ALA A 175 -0.12 -16.74 -1.17
C ALA A 175 -1.54 -16.18 -0.96
N ILE A 176 -1.79 -14.92 -1.32
CA ILE A 176 -3.11 -14.29 -1.23
C ILE A 176 -4.11 -14.97 -2.19
N GLU A 177 -3.69 -15.26 -3.42
CA GLU A 177 -4.52 -15.99 -4.40
C GLU A 177 -4.83 -17.42 -3.94
N ALA A 178 -3.86 -18.11 -3.35
CA ALA A 178 -4.07 -19.42 -2.74
C ALA A 178 -5.08 -19.33 -1.58
N TRP A 179 -4.91 -18.35 -0.68
CA TRP A 179 -5.81 -18.14 0.46
C TRP A 179 -7.25 -17.83 0.04
N MET A 180 -7.45 -16.98 -0.97
CA MET A 180 -8.80 -16.63 -1.44
C MET A 180 -9.50 -17.78 -2.17
N ARG A 181 -8.75 -18.77 -2.67
CA ARG A 181 -9.29 -19.94 -3.40
C ARG A 181 -9.48 -21.19 -2.54
N MET A 182 -9.05 -21.18 -1.27
CA MET A 182 -9.34 -22.29 -0.38
C MET A 182 -10.85 -22.35 -0.11
N PRO A 183 -11.52 -23.51 -0.31
CA PRO A 183 -12.89 -23.66 0.14
C PRO A 183 -12.92 -23.44 1.65
N LYS A 184 -13.78 -22.54 2.12
CA LYS A 184 -14.07 -22.45 3.56
C LYS A 184 -14.90 -23.68 3.86
N GLU A 185 -14.39 -24.57 4.70
CA GLU A 185 -15.18 -25.69 5.20
C GLU A 185 -16.35 -25.10 5.99
N ASP A 186 -17.58 -25.42 5.57
CA ASP A 186 -18.79 -24.94 6.21
C ASP A 186 -18.89 -25.55 7.62
N GLU A 187 -18.67 -24.75 8.67
CA GLU A 187 -19.11 -25.02 10.06
C GLU A 187 -20.51 -24.43 10.31
#